data_AF-A0A563UJ71-F1
#
_entry.id   AF-A0A563UJ71-F1
#
_cell.length_a   1.000
_cell.length_b   1.000
_cell.length_c   1.000
_cell.angle_alpha   90.00
_cell.angle_beta   90.00
_cell.angle_gamma   90.00
#
_symmetry.space_group_name_H-M   'P 1'
#
loop_
_entity.id
_entity.type
_entity.pdbx_description
1 polymer ?
#
loop_
_entity_poly.entity_id
_entity_poly.type
_entity_poly.pdbx_seq_one_letter_code
_entity_poly.pdbx_strand_id
1 'polypeptide(L)'
;MLRIDIPTTESTKTTATVFNEFDIPKPPNGTDTEINNDLILLFDDEEEAVAYLEAIEDYGTELDSDAPEKQILNEIVSAISNDEFVQAYLKQ
;
A
#
# COMPACT_ATOMS: atom_id res chain seq x y z
N MET A 1 4.91 -15.42 3.53
CA MET A 1 4.20 -14.36 4.27
C MET A 1 5.09 -13.13 4.29
N LEU A 2 4.89 -12.28 3.30
CA LEU A 2 5.54 -11.00 3.16
C LEU A 2 4.73 -9.94 3.92
N ARG A 3 5.43 -9.00 4.55
CA ARG A 3 4.83 -7.91 5.33
C ARG A 3 5.53 -6.63 4.93
N ILE A 4 4.76 -5.68 4.46
CA ILE A 4 5.28 -4.38 4.04
C ILE A 4 4.77 -3.35 5.04
N ASP A 5 5.68 -2.79 5.83
CA ASP A 5 5.38 -1.69 6.73
C ASP A 5 5.28 -0.38 5.96
N ILE A 6 4.18 0.32 6.20
CA ILE A 6 3.94 1.66 5.68
C ILE A 6 4.01 2.60 6.87
N PRO A 7 5.09 3.40 7.00
CA PRO A 7 5.21 4.33 8.09
C PRO A 7 4.09 5.37 7.98
N THR A 8 3.32 5.51 9.05
CA THR A 8 2.29 6.55 9.10
C THR A 8 2.97 7.90 9.22
N THR A 9 2.93 8.72 8.18
CA THR A 9 3.37 10.12 8.33
C THR A 9 2.25 10.93 8.97
N GLU A 10 2.61 11.91 9.81
CA GLU A 10 1.63 12.81 10.45
C GLU A 10 0.73 13.54 9.44
N SER A 11 1.18 13.60 8.18
CA SER A 11 0.53 14.27 7.06
C SER A 11 -0.63 13.48 6.46
N THR A 12 -0.58 12.15 6.45
CA THR A 12 -1.51 11.31 5.67
C THR A 12 -2.37 10.37 6.50
N LYS A 13 -2.04 10.15 7.79
CA LYS A 13 -2.80 9.25 8.69
C LYS A 13 -3.22 7.95 7.98
N THR A 14 -2.28 7.37 7.23
CA THR A 14 -2.43 6.15 6.43
C THR A 14 -2.70 4.95 7.36
N THR A 15 -3.93 4.86 7.85
CA THR A 15 -4.41 3.84 8.78
C THR A 15 -5.30 2.86 8.04
N ALA A 16 -5.53 1.65 8.58
CA ALA A 16 -6.41 0.65 7.94
C ALA A 16 -7.83 1.17 7.62
N THR A 17 -8.27 2.25 8.27
CA THR A 17 -9.55 2.92 8.02
C THR A 17 -9.61 3.59 6.64
N VAL A 18 -8.49 4.10 6.11
CA VAL A 18 -8.45 4.83 4.83
C VAL A 18 -8.90 3.96 3.67
N PHE A 19 -8.68 2.65 3.74
CA PHE A 19 -9.17 1.69 2.75
C PHE A 19 -10.69 1.63 2.67
N ASN A 20 -11.37 1.78 3.81
CA ASN A 20 -12.84 1.81 3.82
C ASN A 20 -13.37 3.21 3.54
N GLU A 21 -12.65 4.26 3.95
CA GLU A 21 -13.09 5.65 3.79
C GLU A 21 -13.00 6.12 2.33
N PHE A 22 -11.92 5.73 1.64
CA PHE A 22 -11.66 6.08 0.25
C PHE A 22 -11.95 4.96 -0.74
N ASP A 23 -12.52 3.83 -0.30
CA ASP A 23 -12.79 2.64 -1.13
C ASP A 23 -11.53 2.12 -1.87
N ILE A 24 -10.35 2.30 -1.26
CA ILE A 24 -9.08 1.81 -1.80
C ILE A 24 -9.10 0.27 -1.73
N PRO A 25 -8.73 -0.42 -2.81
CA PRO A 25 -8.66 -1.88 -2.79
C PRO A 25 -7.69 -2.34 -1.70
N LYS A 26 -8.10 -3.33 -0.92
CA LYS A 26 -7.27 -3.91 0.13
C LYS A 26 -6.35 -4.99 -0.43
N PRO A 27 -5.18 -5.21 0.17
CA PRO A 27 -4.36 -6.35 -0.18
C PRO A 27 -5.11 -7.67 0.08
N PRO A 28 -4.78 -8.75 -0.65
CA PRO A 28 -5.57 -9.98 -0.62
C PRO A 28 -5.56 -10.66 0.76
N ASN A 29 -4.45 -10.55 1.48
CA ASN A 29 -4.32 -11.03 2.86
C ASN A 29 -4.73 -10.00 3.93
N GLY A 30 -5.25 -8.84 3.51
CA GLY A 30 -5.73 -7.79 4.40
C GLY A 30 -4.64 -6.91 4.98
N THR A 31 -5.06 -5.99 5.86
CA THR A 31 -4.17 -5.03 6.51
C THR A 31 -4.14 -5.25 8.01
N ASP A 32 -2.97 -5.02 8.59
CA ASP A 32 -2.77 -4.99 10.04
C ASP A 32 -2.34 -3.57 10.47
N THR A 33 -2.34 -3.31 11.77
CA THR A 33 -1.94 -2.01 12.31
C THR A 33 -1.04 -2.22 13.52
N GLU A 34 0.18 -1.72 13.45
CA GLU A 34 1.10 -1.79 14.58
C GLU A 34 0.70 -0.83 15.71
N ILE A 35 1.29 -1.08 16.89
CA ILE A 35 1.10 -0.26 18.09
C ILE A 35 1.53 1.20 17.86
N ASN A 36 2.39 1.46 16.87
CA ASN A 36 2.81 2.81 16.45
C ASN A 36 1.84 3.49 15.47
N ASN A 37 0.68 2.89 15.19
CA ASN A 37 -0.27 3.22 14.13
C ASN A 37 0.21 2.93 12.70
N ASP A 38 1.38 2.34 12.53
CA ASP A 38 1.90 1.98 11.21
C ASP A 38 1.02 0.91 10.57
N LEU A 39 0.73 1.13 9.29
CA LEU A 39 -0.08 0.23 8.49
C LEU A 39 0.81 -0.88 7.98
N ILE A 40 0.43 -2.13 8.24
CA ILE A 40 1.10 -3.29 7.65
C ILE A 40 0.21 -3.84 6.55
N LEU A 41 0.75 -3.97 5.35
CA LEU A 41 0.15 -4.75 4.28
C LEU A 41 0.62 -6.19 4.39
N LEU A 42 -0.32 -7.13 4.37
CA LEU A 42 -0.04 -8.56 4.43
C LEU A 42 -0.16 -9.16 3.04
N PHE A 43 0.81 -10.00 2.67
CA PHE A 43 0.85 -10.76 1.41
C PHE A 43 1.40 -12.18 1.65
N ASP A 44 1.03 -13.16 0.82
CA ASP A 44 1.62 -14.49 0.91
C ASP A 44 3.06 -14.48 0.38
N ASP A 45 3.29 -13.77 -0.73
CA ASP A 45 4.55 -13.71 -1.46
C ASP A 45 4.73 -12.38 -2.22
N GLU A 46 5.89 -12.24 -2.86
CA GLU A 46 6.26 -11.06 -3.64
C GLU A 46 5.39 -10.88 -4.90
N GLU A 47 4.91 -11.97 -5.50
CA GLU A 47 4.03 -11.91 -6.68
C GLU A 47 2.70 -11.25 -6.31
N GLU A 48 2.13 -11.60 -5.16
CA GLU A 48 0.91 -10.98 -4.64
C GLU A 48 1.09 -9.48 -4.34
N ALA A 49 2.24 -9.10 -3.78
CA ALA A 49 2.55 -7.69 -3.52
C ALA A 49 2.71 -6.88 -4.81
N VAL A 50 3.33 -7.45 -5.85
CA VAL A 50 3.44 -6.80 -7.17
C VAL A 50 2.09 -6.70 -7.86
N ALA A 51 1.28 -7.76 -7.84
CA ALA A 51 -0.06 -7.72 -8.41
C ALA A 51 -0.95 -6.66 -7.72
N TYR A 52 -0.81 -6.53 -6.40
CA TYR A 52 -1.48 -5.49 -5.65
C TYR A 52 -0.95 -4.08 -5.96
N LEU A 53 0.36 -3.93 -6.16
CA LEU A 53 0.97 -2.67 -6.61
C LEU A 53 0.34 -2.19 -7.91
N GLU A 54 0.24 -3.08 -8.91
CA GLU A 54 -0.39 -2.75 -10.20
C GLU A 54 -1.87 -2.34 -10.03
N ALA A 55 -2.63 -3.06 -9.20
CA ALA A 55 -4.03 -2.73 -8.93
C ALA A 55 -4.21 -1.35 -8.27
N ILE A 56 -3.29 -0.98 -7.37
CA ILE A 56 -3.29 0.32 -6.70
C ILE A 56 -2.86 1.43 -7.65
N GLU A 57 -1.86 1.19 -8.49
CA GLU A 57 -1.44 2.16 -9.51
C GLU A 57 -2.57 2.43 -10.50
N ASP A 58 -3.25 1.38 -10.99
CA ASP A 58 -4.40 1.49 -11.89
C ASP A 58 -5.52 2.33 -11.23
N TYR A 59 -5.89 2.00 -9.99
CA TYR A 59 -6.84 2.78 -9.20
C TYR A 59 -6.40 4.25 -9.04
N GLY A 60 -5.12 4.50 -8.79
CA GLY A 60 -4.52 5.82 -8.72
C GLY A 60 -4.56 6.63 -10.03
N THR A 61 -4.61 5.93 -11.18
CA THR A 61 -4.76 6.59 -12.49
C THR A 61 -6.18 7.08 -12.76
N GLU A 62 -7.19 6.42 -12.18
CA GLU A 62 -8.60 6.81 -12.27
C GLU A 62 -8.93 8.01 -11.38
N LEU A 63 -8.10 8.28 -10.37
CA LEU A 63 -8.30 9.35 -9.40
C LEU A 63 -7.81 10.72 -9.87
N ASP A 64 -8.58 11.74 -9.50
CA ASP A 64 -8.23 13.14 -9.69
C ASP A 64 -6.87 13.48 -9.07
N SER A 65 -6.12 14.37 -9.73
CA SER A 65 -4.75 14.70 -9.28
C SER A 65 -4.70 15.47 -7.96
N ASP A 66 -5.81 16.09 -7.57
CA ASP A 66 -6.00 16.81 -6.31
C ASP A 66 -6.71 15.95 -5.23
N ALA A 67 -7.00 14.68 -5.53
CA ALA A 67 -7.71 13.81 -4.60
C ALA A 67 -6.82 13.49 -3.38
N PRO A 68 -7.32 13.64 -2.14
CA PRO A 68 -6.54 13.36 -0.93
C PRO A 68 -6.07 11.89 -0.85
N GLU A 69 -6.86 10.96 -1.38
CA GLU A 69 -6.49 9.55 -1.50
C GLU A 69 -5.25 9.33 -2.37
N LYS A 70 -4.97 10.21 -3.34
CA LYS A 70 -3.79 10.07 -4.21
C LYS A 70 -2.49 10.20 -3.45
N GLN A 71 -2.45 11.00 -2.39
CA GLN A 71 -1.27 11.08 -1.52
C GLN A 71 -1.05 9.76 -0.77
N ILE A 72 -2.13 9.18 -0.25
CA ILE A 72 -2.11 7.90 0.46
C ILE A 72 -1.67 6.78 -0.48
N LEU A 73 -2.22 6.73 -1.70
CA LEU A 73 -1.83 5.75 -2.70
C LEU A 73 -0.36 5.88 -3.10
N ASN A 74 0.14 7.09 -3.33
CA ASN A 74 1.55 7.30 -3.65
C ASN A 74 2.48 6.83 -2.53
N GLU A 75 2.08 6.98 -1.26
CA GLU A 75 2.83 6.43 -0.13
C GLU A 75 2.80 4.91 -0.13
N ILE A 76 1.63 4.29 -0.36
CA ILE A 76 1.47 2.83 -0.45
C ILE A 76 2.33 2.26 -1.58
N VAL A 77 2.21 2.83 -2.78
CA VAL A 77 2.99 2.47 -3.99
C VAL A 77 4.47 2.62 -3.71
N SER A 78 4.88 3.73 -3.10
CA SER A 78 6.28 3.96 -2.75
C SER A 78 6.79 2.97 -1.72
N ALA A 79 6.00 2.62 -0.70
CA ALA A 79 6.41 1.65 0.31
C ALA A 79 6.59 0.26 -0.29
N ILE A 80 5.62 -0.21 -1.07
CA ILE A 80 5.70 -1.51 -1.75
C ILE A 80 6.85 -1.53 -2.75
N SER A 81 7.01 -0.48 -3.57
CA SER A 81 8.10 -0.40 -4.55
C SER A 81 9.48 -0.22 -3.92
N ASN A 82 9.58 0.32 -2.70
CA ASN A 82 10.85 0.44 -1.97
C ASN A 82 11.20 -0.79 -1.15
N ASP A 83 10.27 -1.74 -0.98
CA ASP A 83 10.51 -2.98 -0.26
C ASP A 83 11.60 -3.82 -0.95
N GLU A 84 12.51 -4.38 -0.15
CA GLU A 84 13.68 -5.11 -0.65
C GLU A 84 13.28 -6.42 -1.36
N PHE A 85 12.20 -7.07 -0.93
CA PHE A 85 11.71 -8.32 -1.53
C PHE A 85 11.01 -8.03 -2.85
N VAL A 86 10.14 -7.02 -2.90
CA VAL A 86 9.48 -6.58 -4.12
C VAL A 86 10.51 -6.12 -5.16
N GLN A 87 11.51 -5.33 -4.77
CA GLN A 87 12.59 -4.94 -5.68
C GLN A 87 13.43 -6.12 -6.17
N ALA A 88 13.68 -7.11 -5.31
CA ALA A 88 14.40 -8.31 -5.70
C ALA A 88 13.61 -9.13 -6.73
N TYR A 89 12.28 -9.19 -6.59
CA TYR A 89 11.38 -9.85 -7.55
C TYR A 89 11.33 -9.12 -8.89
N LEU A 90 11.21 -7.78 -8.90
CA LEU A 90 11.18 -6.97 -10.13
C LEU A 90 12.50 -6.95 -10.93
N LYS A 91 13.62 -7.31 -10.29
CA LYS A 91 14.95 -7.38 -10.94
C LYS A 91 15.28 -8.77 -11.50
N GLN A 92 14.42 -9.75 -11.30
CA GLN A 92 14.62 -11.14 -11.74
C GLN A 92 14.24 -11.34 -13.22
#